data_AF-A0A843GB81-F1
#
_entry.id   AF-A0A843GB81-F1
#
_cell.length_a   1.000
_cell.length_b   1.000
_cell.length_c   1.000
_cell.angle_alpha   90.00
_cell.angle_beta   90.00
_cell.angle_gamma   90.00
#
_symmetry.space_group_name_H-M   'P 1'
#
loop_
_entity.id
_entity.type
_entity.pdbx_description
1 polymer ?
#
loop_
_entity_poly.entity_id
_entity_poly.type
_entity_poly.pdbx_seq_one_letter_code
_entity_poly.pdbx_strand_id
1 'polypeptide(L)'
;MKGKSSLFGSRGINIAAGNISFMPKTGEKSQFGKYIANRPDIDPNGMFDVIAHGAWNIIEVDSGGKTYNLDARQAAKLIRKQPGFKNAKSVRLLSCSTGSNPEGFAQHLANALGKPVYA
;
A
#
# COMPACT_ATOMS: atom_id res chain seq x y z
N MET A 1 -13.67 23.05 16.28
CA MET A 1 -14.18 22.04 15.31
C MET A 1 -12.97 21.34 14.68
N LYS A 2 -12.71 20.06 14.99
CA LYS A 2 -11.56 19.31 14.43
C LYS A 2 -12.05 18.58 13.17
N GLY A 3 -11.68 19.10 12.00
CA GLY A 3 -12.03 18.51 10.71
C GLY A 3 -11.45 17.10 10.59
N LYS A 4 -12.33 16.10 10.53
CA LYS A 4 -11.96 14.72 10.20
C LYS A 4 -11.60 14.69 8.72
N SER A 5 -10.31 14.65 8.39
CA SER A 5 -9.84 14.44 7.02
C SER A 5 -10.28 13.05 6.54
N SER A 6 -11.42 12.97 5.86
CA SER A 6 -11.97 11.75 5.27
C SER A 6 -11.30 11.39 3.93
N LEU A 7 -9.99 11.64 3.81
CA LEU A 7 -9.25 11.45 2.55
C LEU A 7 -9.05 9.98 2.15
N PHE A 8 -9.43 9.03 3.01
CA PHE A 8 -9.29 7.59 2.76
C PHE A 8 -10.57 6.82 3.09
N GLY A 9 -11.74 7.43 2.83
CA GLY A 9 -13.03 6.77 3.03
C GLY A 9 -13.19 5.52 2.15
N SER A 10 -13.03 4.36 2.78
CA SER A 10 -13.21 3.02 2.24
C SER A 10 -14.70 2.75 1.93
N ARG A 11 -15.07 2.91 0.66
CA ARG A 11 -16.15 2.17 0.03
C ARG A 11 -15.66 1.74 -1.34
N GLY A 12 -15.12 0.53 -1.39
CA GLY A 12 -14.44 -0.06 -2.54
C GLY A 12 -13.32 -0.97 -2.05
N ILE A 13 -13.51 -2.27 -2.24
CA ILE A 13 -12.61 -3.37 -1.86
C ILE A 13 -12.51 -3.57 -0.34
N ASN A 14 -13.11 -4.65 0.18
CA ASN A 14 -12.96 -5.07 1.57
C ASN A 14 -11.57 -5.68 1.75
N ILE A 15 -10.62 -4.87 2.19
CA ILE A 15 -9.29 -5.34 2.55
C ILE A 15 -9.29 -5.60 4.06
N ALA A 16 -8.65 -6.68 4.49
CA ALA A 16 -8.59 -7.05 5.90
C ALA A 16 -8.16 -5.87 6.79
N ALA A 17 -8.66 -5.88 8.03
CA ALA A 17 -8.42 -4.82 8.99
C ALA A 17 -6.91 -4.61 9.18
N GLY A 18 -6.46 -3.41 8.80
CA GLY A 18 -5.08 -3.00 8.96
C GLY A 18 -4.29 -2.90 7.65
N ASN A 19 -4.74 -3.39 6.51
CA ASN A 19 -4.04 -3.22 5.23
C ASN A 19 -4.37 -1.88 4.54
N ILE A 20 -3.56 -1.48 3.55
CA ILE A 20 -3.83 -0.29 2.72
C ILE A 20 -3.82 -0.61 1.22
N SER A 21 -4.79 -0.05 0.50
CA SER A 21 -4.78 0.00 -0.96
C SER A 21 -4.74 1.42 -1.46
N PHE A 22 -3.85 1.63 -2.41
CA PHE A 22 -3.67 2.85 -3.17
C PHE A 22 -4.25 2.74 -4.60
N MET A 23 -4.95 1.64 -4.88
CA MET A 23 -5.61 1.41 -6.16
C MET A 23 -6.75 2.40 -6.38
N PRO A 24 -7.03 2.81 -7.64
CA PRO A 24 -8.24 3.51 -7.98
C PRO A 24 -9.50 2.74 -7.55
N LYS A 25 -10.56 3.45 -7.17
CA LYS A 25 -11.82 2.81 -6.73
C LYS A 25 -12.57 2.10 -7.86
N THR A 26 -12.42 2.56 -9.09
CA THR A 26 -13.14 2.07 -10.27
C THR A 26 -12.21 2.02 -11.49
N GLY A 27 -12.71 1.46 -12.61
CA GLY A 27 -11.96 1.32 -13.85
C GLY A 27 -11.01 0.12 -13.88
N GLU A 28 -10.39 -0.13 -15.04
CA GLU A 28 -9.53 -1.30 -15.27
C GLU A 28 -8.32 -1.34 -14.31
N LYS A 29 -7.78 -0.16 -13.98
CA LYS A 29 -6.70 -0.03 -13.01
C LYS A 29 -7.10 -0.49 -11.59
N SER A 30 -8.39 -0.64 -11.26
CA SER A 30 -8.84 -1.15 -9.94
C SER A 30 -8.81 -2.67 -9.82
N GLN A 31 -8.71 -3.40 -10.94
CA GLN A 31 -8.93 -4.85 -10.98
C GLN A 31 -7.94 -5.62 -10.09
N PHE A 32 -6.69 -5.16 -10.02
CA PHE A 32 -5.66 -5.78 -9.19
C PHE A 32 -6.05 -5.81 -7.70
N GLY A 33 -6.64 -4.73 -7.18
CA GLY A 33 -7.14 -4.73 -5.80
C GLY A 33 -8.32 -5.69 -5.58
N LYS A 34 -9.17 -5.92 -6.59
CA LYS A 34 -10.31 -6.84 -6.48
C LYS A 34 -9.87 -8.29 -6.30
N TYR A 35 -8.83 -8.73 -7.01
CA TYR A 35 -8.33 -10.10 -6.90
C TYR A 35 -7.62 -10.36 -5.57
N ILE A 36 -6.95 -9.34 -5.02
CA ILE A 36 -6.24 -9.47 -3.74
C ILE A 36 -7.20 -9.74 -2.59
N ALA A 37 -8.41 -9.17 -2.61
CA ALA A 37 -9.41 -9.41 -1.57
C ALA A 37 -9.84 -10.89 -1.43
N ASN A 38 -9.58 -11.73 -2.43
CA ASN A 38 -9.94 -13.14 -2.43
C ASN A 38 -8.76 -14.06 -2.03
N ARG A 39 -7.62 -13.51 -1.63
CA ARG A 39 -6.44 -14.33 -1.34
C ARG A 39 -6.59 -15.10 -0.02
N PRO A 40 -6.32 -16.42 -0.01
CA PRO A 40 -6.44 -17.26 1.19
C PRO A 40 -5.29 -17.05 2.19
N ASP A 41 -4.18 -16.43 1.78
CA ASP A 41 -2.97 -16.16 2.58
C ASP A 41 -2.95 -14.75 3.18
N ILE A 42 -4.11 -14.08 3.28
CA ILE A 42 -4.22 -12.85 4.06
C ILE A 42 -4.16 -13.23 5.53
N ASP A 43 -2.99 -13.06 6.14
CA ASP A 43 -2.79 -13.21 7.59
C ASP A 43 -2.98 -11.83 8.27
N PRO A 44 -4.14 -11.57 8.91
CA PRO A 44 -4.39 -10.31 9.60
C PRO A 44 -3.48 -10.08 10.83
N ASN A 45 -2.76 -11.11 11.29
CA ASN A 45 -1.76 -11.01 12.36
C ASN A 45 -0.31 -11.00 11.83
N GLY A 46 -0.15 -11.01 10.50
CA GLY A 46 1.11 -11.16 9.80
C GLY A 46 1.67 -9.85 9.27
N MET A 47 1.98 -9.83 7.97
CA MET A 47 2.57 -8.67 7.30
C MET A 47 1.50 -7.62 7.01
N PHE A 48 1.88 -6.35 7.07
CA PHE A 48 1.02 -5.26 6.61
C PHE A 48 1.05 -5.20 5.08
N ASP A 49 -0.08 -5.47 4.43
CA ASP A 49 -0.16 -5.45 2.97
C ASP A 49 -0.32 -4.01 2.46
N VAL A 50 0.52 -3.66 1.49
CA VAL A 50 0.44 -2.43 0.70
C VAL A 50 0.14 -2.81 -0.74
N ILE A 51 -1.02 -2.38 -1.23
CA ILE A 51 -1.50 -2.71 -2.57
C ILE A 51 -1.45 -1.46 -3.43
N ALA A 52 -0.69 -1.50 -4.52
CA ALA A 52 -0.54 -0.39 -5.44
C ALA A 52 -0.10 -0.86 -6.83
N HIS A 53 -0.37 -0.07 -7.88
CA HIS A 53 0.47 -0.14 -9.07
C HIS A 53 1.87 0.35 -8.72
N GLY A 54 2.88 -0.14 -9.43
CA GLY A 54 4.25 0.20 -9.13
C GLY A 54 5.20 -0.06 -10.28
N ALA A 55 6.42 0.43 -10.07
CA ALA A 55 7.60 0.15 -10.86
C ALA A 55 8.79 -0.03 -9.92
N TRP A 56 9.98 -0.26 -10.48
CA TRP A 56 11.19 -0.51 -9.68
C TRP A 56 11.56 0.64 -8.72
N ASN A 57 11.04 1.87 -8.89
CA ASN A 57 11.36 3.05 -8.08
C ASN A 57 10.16 3.84 -7.53
N ILE A 58 8.91 3.49 -7.88
CA ILE A 58 7.71 4.23 -7.46
C ILE A 58 6.53 3.31 -7.16
N ILE A 59 5.53 3.85 -6.46
CA ILE A 59 4.15 3.35 -6.46
C ILE A 59 3.18 4.44 -6.92
N GLU A 60 2.06 4.02 -7.50
CA GLU A 60 0.96 4.90 -7.84
C GLU A 60 -0.04 4.97 -6.67
N VAL A 61 -0.48 6.19 -6.34
CA VAL A 61 -1.52 6.44 -5.35
C VAL A 61 -2.66 7.23 -5.95
N ASP A 62 -3.87 6.66 -5.92
CA ASP A 62 -5.09 7.39 -6.28
C ASP A 62 -5.59 8.24 -5.11
N SER A 63 -5.85 9.51 -5.38
CA SER A 63 -6.49 10.43 -4.44
C SER A 63 -7.34 11.44 -5.19
N GLY A 64 -8.65 11.42 -4.95
CA GLY A 64 -9.59 12.36 -5.57
C GLY A 64 -9.71 12.21 -7.09
N GLY A 65 -9.56 10.98 -7.61
CA GLY A 65 -9.62 10.71 -9.05
C GLY A 65 -8.36 11.11 -9.82
N LYS A 66 -7.28 11.44 -9.12
CA LYS A 66 -5.96 11.70 -9.70
C LYS A 66 -4.96 10.67 -9.18
N THR A 67 -4.09 10.22 -10.07
CA THR A 67 -2.98 9.31 -9.75
C THR A 67 -1.71 10.10 -9.49
N TYR A 68 -1.03 9.78 -8.38
CA TYR A 68 0.23 10.39 -7.98
C TYR A 68 1.31 9.32 -7.90
N ASN A 69 2.47 9.59 -8.47
CA ASN A 69 3.64 8.71 -8.33
C ASN A 69 4.41 9.12 -7.08
N LEU A 70 4.56 8.19 -6.16
CA LEU A 70 5.27 8.40 -4.91
C LEU A 70 6.55 7.56 -4.88
N ASP A 71 7.62 8.18 -4.38
CA ASP A 71 8.82 7.46 -3.99
C ASP A 71 8.61 6.70 -2.65
N ALA A 72 9.58 5.88 -2.28
CA ALA A 72 9.52 5.08 -1.07
C ALA A 72 9.40 5.91 0.22
N ARG A 73 9.99 7.12 0.27
CA ARG A 73 9.94 7.99 1.46
C ARG A 73 8.56 8.63 1.63
N GLN A 74 7.95 9.06 0.53
CA GLN A 74 6.59 9.58 0.49
C GLN A 74 5.59 8.47 0.85
N ALA A 75 5.74 7.28 0.27
CA ALA A 75 4.93 6.11 0.62
C ALA A 75 5.03 5.75 2.11
N ALA A 76 6.24 5.73 2.68
CA ALA A 76 6.46 5.46 4.10
C ALA A 76 5.71 6.43 5.02
N LYS A 77 5.60 7.71 4.65
CA LYS A 77 4.82 8.70 5.41
C LYS A 77 3.33 8.40 5.42
N LEU A 78 2.79 7.82 4.33
CA LEU A 78 1.38 7.43 4.25
C LEU A 78 1.10 6.13 5.00
N ILE A 79 2.00 5.14 4.88
CA ILE A 79 1.90 3.83 5.54
C ILE A 79 1.94 3.99 7.07
N ARG A 80 2.84 4.82 7.61
CA ARG A 80 2.93 5.09 9.06
C ARG A 80 1.67 5.64 9.70
N LYS A 81 0.81 6.31 8.91
CA LYS A 81 -0.44 6.89 9.40
C LYS A 81 -1.57 5.85 9.52
N GLN A 82 -1.36 4.64 8.99
CA GLN A 82 -2.40 3.62 9.00
C GLN A 82 -2.45 2.92 10.36
N PRO A 83 -3.64 2.80 10.98
CA PRO A 83 -3.78 2.15 12.28
C PRO A 83 -3.18 0.72 12.32
N GLY A 84 -3.36 -0.06 11.24
CA GLY A 84 -2.83 -1.42 11.16
C GLY A 84 -1.32 -1.53 11.08
N PHE A 85 -0.62 -0.47 10.65
CA PHE A 85 0.83 -0.51 10.52
C PHE A 85 1.54 -0.49 11.87
N LYS A 86 0.93 0.12 12.90
CA LYS A 86 1.58 0.38 14.20
C LYS A 86 2.16 -0.89 14.83
N ASN A 87 1.47 -2.02 14.69
CA ASN A 87 1.87 -3.30 15.28
C ASN A 87 2.46 -4.28 14.25
N ALA A 88 2.55 -3.88 12.98
CA ALA A 88 3.06 -4.73 11.91
C ALA A 88 4.54 -5.04 12.12
N LYS A 89 4.95 -6.30 11.95
CA LYS A 89 6.37 -6.69 12.04
C LYS A 89 7.12 -6.44 10.73
N SER A 90 6.42 -6.53 9.61
CA SER A 90 6.95 -6.33 8.27
C SER A 90 5.85 -5.85 7.33
N VAL A 91 6.24 -5.48 6.11
CA VAL A 91 5.34 -5.07 5.03
C VAL A 91 5.46 -6.03 3.86
N ARG A 92 4.34 -6.34 3.22
CA ARG A 92 4.33 -7.03 1.93
C ARG A 92 3.76 -6.10 0.86
N LEU A 93 4.55 -5.84 -0.17
CA LEU A 93 4.16 -5.10 -1.35
C LEU A 93 3.47 -6.06 -2.31
N LEU A 94 2.22 -5.74 -2.59
CA LEU A 94 1.47 -6.34 -3.69
C LEU A 94 1.48 -5.27 -4.76
N SER A 95 2.56 -5.23 -5.54
CA SER A 95 2.81 -4.15 -6.48
C SER A 95 3.83 -4.53 -7.53
N CYS A 96 3.50 -4.28 -8.81
CA CYS A 96 4.32 -4.68 -9.95
C CYS A 96 5.75 -4.14 -9.86
N SER A 97 6.74 -5.00 -10.08
CA SER A 97 8.17 -4.67 -10.24
C SER A 97 8.83 -3.92 -9.07
N THR A 98 8.15 -3.67 -7.95
CA THR A 98 8.71 -2.91 -6.82
C THR A 98 9.87 -3.62 -6.11
N GLY A 99 9.95 -4.95 -6.23
CA GLY A 99 11.07 -5.78 -5.78
C GLY A 99 12.12 -6.14 -6.85
N SER A 100 11.96 -5.66 -8.09
CA SER A 100 12.80 -6.10 -9.22
C SER A 100 14.24 -5.56 -9.19
N ASN A 101 14.52 -4.53 -8.39
CA ASN A 101 15.85 -3.98 -8.18
C ASN A 101 16.20 -4.07 -6.68
N PRO A 102 17.32 -4.70 -6.29
CA PRO A 102 17.75 -4.84 -4.88
C PRO A 102 18.05 -3.50 -4.20
N GLU A 103 18.34 -2.44 -4.97
CA GLU A 103 18.49 -1.06 -4.50
C GLU A 103 17.27 -0.19 -4.87
N GLY A 104 16.16 -0.83 -5.24
CA GLY A 104 14.94 -0.18 -5.71
C GLY A 104 13.94 0.18 -4.61
N PHE A 105 12.69 0.32 -5.02
CA PHE A 105 11.58 0.80 -4.20
C PHE A 105 11.44 0.00 -2.90
N ALA A 106 11.42 -1.34 -2.96
CA ALA A 106 11.23 -2.18 -1.80
C ALA A 106 12.32 -1.98 -0.74
N GLN A 107 13.60 -1.91 -1.15
CA GLN A 107 14.72 -1.70 -0.23
C GLN A 107 14.69 -0.29 0.38
N HIS A 108 14.45 0.74 -0.45
CA HIS A 108 14.30 2.10 0.05
C HIS A 108 13.12 2.24 1.00
N LEU A 109 12.03 1.51 0.77
CA LEU A 109 10.87 1.50 1.65
C LEU A 109 11.19 0.81 2.97
N ALA A 110 11.89 -0.31 2.96
CA ALA A 110 12.34 -1.01 4.16
C ALA A 110 13.19 -0.09 5.05
N ASN A 111 14.17 0.57 4.43
CA ASN A 111 15.03 1.56 5.09
C ASN A 111 14.20 2.71 5.67
N ALA A 112 13.25 3.24 4.88
CA ALA A 112 12.42 4.35 5.29
C ALA A 112 11.44 4.00 6.42
N LEU A 113 10.98 2.75 6.52
CA LEU A 113 10.04 2.26 7.54
C LEU A 113 10.74 1.72 8.79
N GLY A 114 11.99 1.25 8.68
CA GLY A 114 12.67 0.51 9.73
C GLY A 114 12.06 -0.88 9.96
N LYS A 115 11.47 -1.48 8.92
CA LYS A 115 10.85 -2.82 8.96
C LYS A 115 11.16 -3.57 7.66
N PRO A 116 11.27 -4.91 7.68
CA PRO A 116 11.42 -5.70 6.47
C PRO A 116 10.27 -5.45 5.48
N VAL A 117 10.61 -5.43 4.19
CA VAL A 117 9.65 -5.33 3.09
C VAL A 117 9.87 -6.52 2.14
N TYR A 118 8.78 -7.19 1.79
CA TYR A 118 8.75 -8.29 0.82
C TYR A 118 7.96 -7.83 -0.40
N ALA A 119 8.48 -8.06 -1.62
CA ALA A 119 7.89 -7.56 -2.86
C ALA A 119 8.02 -8.60 -3.97
#